data_AF-A0A2I0KJM1-F1
#
_entry.id   AF-A0A2I0KJM1-F1
#
_cell.length_a   1.000
_cell.length_b   1.000
_cell.length_c   1.000
_cell.angle_alpha   90.00
_cell.angle_beta   90.00
_cell.angle_gamma   90.00
#
_symmetry.space_group_name_H-M   'P 1'
#
loop_
_entity.id
_entity.type
_entity.pdbx_description
1 polymer ?
#
loop_
_entity_poly.entity_id
_entity_poly.type
_entity_poly.pdbx_seq_one_letter_code
_entity_poly.pdbx_strand_id
1 'polypeptide(L)'
;MGGKRPGAVEDYEELRELFRHHIESFDHTVESGLETMFLGIKPVVVYPPQKEGNSKAMSNRLLPYECRQARISYSGKFAADICFQYDDGPVIREKINLGQFPIMLKSKLCHLSDADPQKLVSCKEEASEMGGYFILNGLERVVRLLILPKRNY
;
A
#
# COMPACT_ATOMS: atom_id res chain seq x y z
N MET A 1 9.38 0.20 -44.18
CA MET A 1 7.93 0.15 -43.90
C MET A 1 7.55 -1.29 -43.54
N GLY A 2 6.94 -1.50 -42.36
CA GLY A 2 6.24 -2.73 -41.95
C GLY A 2 7.15 -3.90 -41.51
N GLY A 3 7.06 -4.47 -40.30
CA GLY A 3 6.09 -4.28 -39.22
C GLY A 3 6.62 -4.86 -37.90
N LYS A 4 6.29 -4.19 -36.79
CA LYS A 4 6.49 -4.74 -35.44
C LYS A 4 5.56 -5.95 -35.29
N ARG A 5 6.09 -7.05 -34.76
CA ARG A 5 5.33 -8.26 -34.41
C ARG A 5 4.17 -7.86 -33.45
N PRO A 6 2.95 -8.38 -33.64
CA PRO A 6 1.85 -8.13 -32.71
C PRO A 6 2.17 -8.86 -31.39
N GLY A 7 2.45 -8.10 -30.33
CA GLY A 7 2.80 -8.66 -29.02
C GLY A 7 4.16 -8.22 -28.44
N ALA A 8 4.83 -7.21 -29.01
CA ALA A 8 5.90 -6.55 -28.27
C ALA A 8 5.27 -5.82 -27.08
N VAL A 9 5.54 -6.30 -25.86
CA VAL A 9 5.27 -5.56 -24.61
C VAL A 9 5.95 -4.23 -24.77
N GLU A 10 5.19 -3.14 -24.85
CA GLU A 10 5.77 -1.81 -24.90
C GLU A 10 6.59 -1.62 -23.62
N ASP A 11 7.79 -1.08 -23.80
CA ASP A 11 8.69 -0.82 -22.69
C ASP A 11 8.16 0.38 -21.90
N TYR A 12 7.44 0.10 -20.80
CA TYR A 12 6.83 1.12 -19.94
C TYR A 12 7.79 1.61 -18.85
N GLU A 13 9.09 1.33 -18.95
CA GLU A 13 10.06 1.68 -17.91
C GLU A 13 10.14 3.19 -17.66
N GLU A 14 10.07 4.01 -18.71
CA GLU A 14 10.04 5.47 -18.59
C GLU A 14 8.82 5.99 -17.81
N LEU A 15 7.68 5.31 -17.94
CA LEU A 15 6.47 5.68 -17.20
C LEU A 15 6.54 5.21 -15.74
N ARG A 16 7.14 4.05 -15.47
CA ARG A 16 7.38 3.57 -14.11
C ARG A 16 8.27 4.52 -13.34
N GLU A 17 9.27 5.07 -14.00
CA GLU A 17 10.18 6.08 -13.45
C GLU A 17 9.43 7.31 -12.92
N LEU A 18 8.38 7.74 -13.63
CA LEU A 18 7.58 8.91 -13.25
C LEU A 18 6.85 8.72 -11.91
N PHE A 19 6.37 7.51 -11.62
CA PHE A 19 5.63 7.18 -10.40
C PHE A 19 6.52 6.64 -9.27
N ARG A 20 7.75 6.25 -9.58
CA ARG A 20 8.70 5.63 -8.62
C ARG A 20 8.83 6.42 -7.32
N HIS A 21 8.96 7.74 -7.42
CA HIS A 21 9.14 8.63 -6.27
C HIS A 21 7.97 8.56 -5.27
N HIS A 22 6.74 8.36 -5.74
CA HIS A 22 5.58 8.19 -4.86
C HIS A 22 5.68 6.87 -4.09
N ILE A 23 6.03 5.79 -4.79
CA ILE A 23 6.11 4.44 -4.24
C ILE A 23 7.26 4.33 -3.23
N GLU A 24 8.47 4.77 -3.61
CA GLU A 24 9.64 4.75 -2.74
C GLU A 24 9.45 5.57 -1.47
N SER A 25 8.87 6.78 -1.60
CA SER A 25 8.55 7.61 -0.44
C SER A 25 7.51 6.96 0.47
N PHE A 26 6.51 6.28 -0.09
CA PHE A 26 5.49 5.57 0.68
C PHE A 26 6.08 4.36 1.40
N ASP A 27 6.87 3.55 0.71
CA ASP A 27 7.53 2.38 1.30
C ASP A 27 8.46 2.80 2.44
N HIS A 28 9.27 3.84 2.24
CA HIS A 28 10.09 4.41 3.32
C HIS A 28 9.24 4.84 4.52
N THR A 29 8.09 5.48 4.25
CA THR A 29 7.16 5.89 5.30
C THR A 29 6.66 4.70 6.11
N VAL A 30 6.24 3.62 5.45
CA VAL A 30 5.72 2.42 6.11
C VAL A 30 6.81 1.66 6.86
N GLU A 31 8.00 1.52 6.28
CA GLU A 31 9.10 0.71 6.83
C GLU A 31 9.83 1.38 8.00
N SER A 32 9.97 2.71 7.98
CA SER A 32 10.77 3.43 8.97
C SER A 32 10.15 4.74 9.44
N GLY A 33 9.41 5.42 8.56
CA GLY A 33 8.77 6.70 8.86
C GLY A 33 7.76 6.58 10.00
N LEU A 34 6.89 5.57 9.98
CA LEU A 34 5.89 5.36 11.03
C LEU A 34 6.55 5.08 12.39
N GLU A 35 7.59 4.25 12.46
CA GLU A 35 8.31 4.02 13.71
C GLU A 35 8.97 5.30 14.26
N THR A 36 9.42 6.18 13.36
CA THR A 36 10.01 7.48 13.71
C THR A 36 8.94 8.49 14.13
N MET A 37 7.74 8.44 13.56
CA MET A 37 6.62 9.31 13.94
C MET A 37 6.00 8.93 15.28
N PHE A 38 5.93 7.63 15.58
CA PHE A 38 5.28 7.10 16.78
C PHE A 38 6.30 6.76 17.89
N LEU A 39 7.21 7.69 18.22
CA LEU A 39 8.36 7.47 19.13
C LEU A 39 8.02 6.82 20.49
N GLY A 40 6.80 7.01 21.00
CA GLY A 40 6.35 6.46 22.28
C GLY A 40 5.45 5.22 22.21
N ILE A 41 5.10 4.73 21.02
CA ILE A 41 4.21 3.59 20.83
C ILE A 41 4.92 2.65 19.85
N LYS A 42 5.54 1.56 20.35
CA LYS A 42 6.32 0.64 19.53
C LYS A 42 6.08 -0.82 19.93
N PRO A 43 6.01 -1.75 18.95
CA PRO A 43 6.00 -1.52 17.49
C PRO A 43 4.65 -1.03 16.94
N VAL A 44 4.71 -0.31 15.81
CA VAL A 44 3.56 0.12 14.99
C VAL A 44 3.65 -0.59 13.64
N VAL A 45 2.59 -1.26 13.22
CA VAL A 45 2.59 -2.15 12.05
C VAL A 45 1.38 -1.90 11.17
N VAL A 46 1.64 -1.78 9.86
CA VAL A 46 0.61 -1.77 8.81
C VAL A 46 0.60 -3.14 8.14
N TYR A 47 -0.58 -3.75 8.02
CA TYR A 47 -0.75 -5.05 7.36
C TYR A 47 -1.24 -4.87 5.92
N PRO A 48 -0.95 -5.80 4.99
CA PRO A 48 -1.52 -5.76 3.64
C PRO A 48 -3.06 -5.77 3.63
N PRO A 49 -3.74 -5.25 2.60
CA PRO A 49 -5.20 -5.20 2.53
C PRO A 49 -5.85 -6.59 2.57
N GLN A 50 -6.86 -6.76 3.42
CA GLN A 50 -7.56 -8.04 3.61
C GLN A 50 -9.06 -7.84 3.54
N LYS A 51 -9.78 -8.87 3.08
CA LYS A 51 -11.24 -8.86 3.03
C LYS A 51 -11.82 -8.92 4.44
N GLU A 52 -12.85 -8.12 4.70
CA GLU A 52 -13.60 -8.21 5.95
C GLU A 52 -14.52 -9.44 5.92
N GLY A 53 -14.16 -10.49 6.66
CA GLY A 53 -14.98 -11.71 6.75
C GLY A 53 -14.23 -12.93 7.31
N ASN A 54 -14.94 -13.73 8.11
CA ASN A 54 -14.42 -14.96 8.73
C ASN A 54 -14.43 -16.16 7.75
N SER A 55 -14.23 -15.89 6.46
CA SER A 55 -14.31 -16.89 5.41
C SER A 55 -13.03 -17.73 5.45
N LYS A 56 -13.16 -19.04 5.67
CA LYS A 56 -12.10 -20.04 5.40
C LYS A 56 -11.79 -20.18 3.88
N ALA A 57 -11.97 -19.10 3.11
CA ALA A 57 -11.72 -19.08 1.69
C ALA A 57 -10.21 -18.98 1.43
N MET A 58 -9.75 -19.62 0.36
CA MET A 58 -8.34 -19.85 0.06
C MET A 58 -7.48 -18.58 -0.16
N SER A 59 -8.08 -17.38 -0.15
CA SER A 59 -7.34 -16.12 -0.19
C SER A 59 -8.13 -14.98 0.47
N ASN A 60 -7.67 -14.54 1.64
CA ASN A 60 -8.19 -13.34 2.33
C ASN A 60 -7.62 -12.02 1.76
N ARG A 61 -6.92 -12.07 0.62
CA ARG A 61 -6.36 -10.88 -0.02
C ARG A 61 -7.49 -10.06 -0.62
N LEU A 62 -7.55 -8.77 -0.28
CA LEU A 62 -8.40 -7.81 -0.97
C LEU A 62 -7.63 -7.28 -2.17
N LEU A 63 -8.17 -7.36 -3.38
CA LEU A 63 -7.52 -6.85 -4.59
C LEU A 63 -8.01 -5.42 -4.94
N PRO A 64 -7.16 -4.61 -5.58
CA PRO A 64 -7.51 -3.22 -5.92
C PRO A 64 -8.76 -3.09 -6.82
N TYR A 65 -8.87 -3.93 -7.86
CA TYR A 65 -10.08 -4.08 -8.69
C TYR A 65 -11.36 -4.25 -7.86
N GLU A 66 -11.33 -5.04 -6.77
CA GLU A 66 -12.49 -5.27 -5.91
C GLU A 66 -12.90 -3.99 -5.18
N CYS A 67 -11.93 -3.21 -4.72
CA CYS A 67 -12.17 -1.93 -4.06
C CYS A 67 -12.83 -0.91 -5.00
N ARG A 68 -12.40 -0.85 -6.27
CA ARG A 68 -13.02 0.00 -7.30
C ARG A 68 -14.48 -0.38 -7.53
N GLN A 69 -14.76 -1.68 -7.69
CA GLN A 69 -16.12 -2.15 -7.95
C GLN A 69 -17.06 -1.99 -6.75
N ALA A 70 -16.57 -2.29 -5.54
CA ALA A 70 -17.36 -2.25 -4.32
C ALA A 70 -17.46 -0.85 -3.70
N ARG A 71 -16.82 0.17 -4.28
CA ARG A 71 -16.75 1.55 -3.75
C ARG A 71 -16.19 1.64 -2.33
N ILE A 72 -15.19 0.81 -2.03
CA ILE A 72 -14.49 0.78 -0.75
C ILE A 72 -13.04 1.24 -0.91
N SER A 73 -12.35 1.49 0.21
CA SER A 73 -10.95 1.90 0.19
C SER A 73 -10.02 0.70 0.19
N TYR A 74 -8.93 0.79 -0.58
CA TYR A 74 -7.83 -0.20 -0.56
C TYR A 74 -6.92 0.12 0.62
N SER A 75 -7.27 -0.44 1.77
CA SER A 75 -6.61 -0.16 3.05
C SER A 75 -6.22 -1.43 3.79
N GLY A 76 -5.15 -1.32 4.56
CA GLY A 76 -4.62 -2.35 5.44
C GLY A 76 -4.91 -2.05 6.91
N LYS A 77 -5.02 -3.08 7.74
CA LYS A 77 -5.16 -2.88 9.19
C LYS A 77 -3.92 -2.15 9.72
N PHE A 78 -4.14 -1.15 10.56
CA PHE A 78 -3.09 -0.44 11.27
C PHE A 78 -3.15 -0.80 12.74
N ALA A 79 -2.06 -1.31 13.32
CA ALA A 79 -2.05 -1.71 14.72
C ALA A 79 -0.77 -1.29 15.41
N ALA A 80 -0.86 -1.13 16.72
CA ALA A 80 0.27 -0.88 17.58
C ALA A 80 0.25 -1.81 18.78
N ASP A 81 1.42 -2.23 19.22
CA ASP A 81 1.55 -2.96 20.48
C ASP A 81 1.82 -1.94 21.60
N ILE A 82 0.94 -1.91 22.60
CA ILE A 82 1.12 -1.12 23.81
C ILE A 82 1.62 -2.04 24.90
N CYS A 83 2.73 -1.66 25.52
CA CYS A 83 3.27 -2.31 26.71
C CYS A 83 3.00 -1.40 27.90
N PHE A 84 2.23 -1.87 28.88
CA PHE A 84 2.02 -1.15 30.13
C PHE A 84 2.25 -2.09 31.32
N GLN A 85 2.74 -1.51 32.40
CA GLN A 85 3.01 -2.20 33.65
C GLN A 85 2.31 -1.41 34.76
N TYR A 86 1.58 -2.13 35.61
CA TYR A 86 0.95 -1.53 36.79
C TYR A 86 1.85 -1.84 37.99
N ASP A 87 2.36 -0.80 38.64
CA ASP A 87 3.35 -0.89 39.72
C ASP A 87 4.54 -1.81 39.35
N ASP A 88 4.96 -2.70 40.25
CA ASP A 88 5.97 -3.74 40.02
C ASP A 88 5.38 -5.05 39.44
N GLY A 89 4.18 -4.99 38.86
CA GLY A 89 3.50 -6.13 38.26
C GLY A 89 4.12 -6.62 36.95
N PRO A 90 3.58 -7.69 36.34
CA PRO A 90 4.03 -8.15 35.02
C PRO A 90 3.70 -7.14 33.92
N VAL A 91 4.59 -7.02 32.93
CA VAL A 91 4.34 -6.18 31.73
C VAL A 91 3.24 -6.82 30.88
N ILE A 92 2.14 -6.10 30.70
CA ILE A 92 1.03 -6.49 29.83
C ILE A 92 1.30 -5.91 28.44
N ARG A 93 1.23 -6.78 27.42
CA ARG A 93 1.35 -6.39 26.01
C ARG A 93 0.02 -6.58 25.32
N GLU A 94 -0.56 -5.50 24.83
CA GLU A 94 -1.83 -5.54 24.11
C GLU A 94 -1.69 -4.95 22.72
N LYS A 95 -2.21 -5.65 21.71
CA LYS A 95 -2.23 -5.17 20.33
C LYS A 95 -3.49 -4.37 20.09
N ILE A 96 -3.35 -3.06 19.96
CA ILE A 96 -4.44 -2.13 19.73
C ILE A 96 -4.61 -1.90 18.24
N ASN A 97 -5.86 -1.92 17.77
CA ASN A 97 -6.22 -1.55 16.42
C ASN A 97 -6.31 -0.02 16.30
N LEU A 98 -5.43 0.58 15.50
CA LEU A 98 -5.41 2.01 15.19
C LEU A 98 -6.27 2.37 13.97
N GLY A 99 -6.98 1.39 13.40
CA GLY A 99 -7.91 1.58 12.29
C GLY A 99 -7.37 1.04 10.97
N GLN A 100 -7.66 1.74 9.87
CA GLN A 100 -7.29 1.36 8.52
C GLN A 100 -6.33 2.38 7.92
N PHE A 101 -5.23 1.91 7.34
CA PHE A 101 -4.22 2.72 6.67
C PHE A 101 -4.31 2.50 5.15
N PRO A 102 -4.52 3.54 4.34
CA PRO A 102 -4.55 3.41 2.89
C PRO A 102 -3.23 2.84 2.34
N ILE A 103 -3.33 1.85 1.46
CA ILE A 103 -2.16 1.23 0.84
C ILE A 103 -2.00 1.76 -0.58
N MET A 104 -0.79 2.22 -0.90
CA MET A 104 -0.48 2.72 -2.23
C MET A 104 -0.38 1.55 -3.22
N LEU A 105 -0.98 1.72 -4.39
CA LEU A 105 -0.93 0.72 -5.44
C LEU A 105 0.52 0.53 -5.92
N LYS A 106 0.91 -0.73 -6.16
CA LYS A 106 2.28 -1.17 -6.51
C LYS A 106 3.36 -0.97 -5.43
N SER A 107 3.01 -0.48 -4.24
CA SER A 107 3.96 -0.41 -3.12
C SER A 107 4.19 -1.79 -2.48
N LYS A 108 5.19 -1.93 -1.59
CA LYS A 108 5.58 -3.22 -0.97
C LYS A 108 4.45 -3.95 -0.23
N LEU A 109 3.48 -3.21 0.33
CA LEU A 109 2.33 -3.80 1.02
C LEU A 109 1.14 -4.10 0.08
N CYS A 110 1.20 -3.66 -1.17
CA CYS A 110 0.19 -3.96 -2.17
C CYS A 110 0.35 -5.40 -2.67
N HIS A 111 -0.76 -6.09 -2.91
CA HIS A 111 -0.74 -7.45 -3.49
C HIS A 111 -0.26 -7.51 -4.95
N LEU A 112 0.02 -6.36 -5.56
CA LEU A 112 0.45 -6.22 -6.95
C LEU A 112 1.88 -5.68 -7.11
N SER A 113 2.65 -5.51 -6.01
CA SER A 113 4.00 -4.92 -6.01
C SER A 113 4.85 -5.42 -7.17
N ASP A 114 5.04 -6.73 -7.23
CA ASP A 114 5.91 -7.43 -8.19
C ASP A 114 5.10 -8.17 -9.26
N ALA A 115 3.84 -7.79 -9.46
CA ALA A 115 3.00 -8.42 -10.46
C ALA A 115 3.48 -8.07 -11.88
N ASP A 116 3.82 -9.10 -12.65
CA ASP A 116 4.09 -9.00 -14.09
C ASP A 116 2.79 -8.70 -14.88
N PRO A 117 2.89 -8.32 -16.17
CA PRO A 117 1.72 -7.99 -16.98
C PRO A 117 0.68 -9.12 -17.06
N GLN A 118 1.10 -10.38 -17.10
CA GLN A 118 0.16 -11.52 -17.15
C GLN A 118 -0.56 -11.68 -15.82
N LYS A 119 0.16 -11.48 -14.71
CA LYS A 119 -0.38 -11.53 -13.37
C LYS A 119 -1.37 -10.39 -13.14
N LEU A 120 -1.06 -9.18 -13.58
CA LEU A 120 -1.97 -8.02 -13.51
C LEU A 120 -3.29 -8.31 -14.23
N VAL A 121 -3.23 -8.81 -15.46
CA VAL A 121 -4.43 -9.22 -16.22
C VAL A 121 -5.21 -10.31 -15.49
N SER A 122 -4.53 -11.31 -14.90
CA SER A 122 -5.19 -12.36 -14.10
C SER A 122 -5.88 -11.81 -12.84
N CYS A 123 -5.38 -10.69 -12.31
CA CYS A 123 -5.94 -9.95 -11.19
C CYS A 123 -6.99 -8.91 -11.60
N LYS A 124 -7.39 -8.88 -12.89
CA LYS A 124 -8.34 -7.93 -13.48
C LYS A 124 -7.85 -6.48 -13.44
N GLU A 125 -6.55 -6.29 -13.54
CA GLU A 125 -5.89 -4.99 -13.68
C GLU A 125 -5.35 -4.82 -15.10
N GLU A 126 -4.99 -3.59 -15.44
CA GLU A 126 -4.33 -3.29 -16.70
C GLU A 126 -2.90 -3.86 -16.72
N ALA A 127 -2.48 -4.43 -17.85
CA ALA A 127 -1.12 -4.96 -18.04
C ALA A 127 -0.02 -3.90 -17.82
N SER A 128 -0.38 -2.63 -18.05
CA SER A 128 0.42 -1.42 -17.92
C SER A 128 0.12 -0.63 -16.64
N GLU A 129 -0.43 -1.26 -15.59
CA GLU A 129 -0.65 -0.60 -14.29
C GLU A 129 0.68 -0.19 -13.64
N MET A 130 0.85 1.12 -13.39
CA MET A 130 2.09 1.73 -12.88
C MET A 130 2.07 1.96 -11.37
N GLY A 131 0.89 2.12 -10.77
CA GLY A 131 0.71 2.42 -9.35
C GLY A 131 1.11 3.85 -8.96
N GLY A 132 1.43 4.06 -7.68
CA GLY A 132 1.79 5.39 -7.15
C GLY A 132 0.59 6.25 -6.70
N TYR A 133 -0.60 5.67 -6.61
CA TYR A 133 -1.82 6.33 -6.15
C TYR A 133 -2.61 5.42 -5.20
N PHE A 134 -3.67 5.98 -4.61
CA PHE A 134 -4.53 5.29 -3.65
C PHE A 134 -5.92 5.07 -4.22
N ILE A 135 -6.61 4.01 -3.77
CA ILE A 135 -8.04 3.82 -4.03
C ILE A 135 -8.79 4.12 -2.74
N LEU A 136 -9.56 5.22 -2.73
CA LEU A 136 -10.34 5.68 -1.59
C LEU A 136 -11.81 5.73 -1.97
N ASN A 137 -12.65 4.95 -1.29
CA ASN A 137 -14.08 4.82 -1.61
C ASN A 137 -14.33 4.46 -3.09
N GLY A 138 -13.50 3.58 -3.64
CA GLY A 138 -13.49 3.19 -5.06
C GLY A 138 -12.95 4.23 -6.03
N LEU A 139 -12.49 5.40 -5.56
CA LEU A 139 -11.95 6.46 -6.40
C LEU A 139 -10.42 6.46 -6.35
N GLU A 140 -9.78 6.62 -7.50
CA GLU A 140 -8.34 6.75 -7.60
C GLU A 140 -7.91 8.17 -7.22
N ARG A 141 -6.93 8.27 -6.32
CA ARG A 141 -6.47 9.51 -5.71
C ARG A 141 -4.95 9.55 -5.70
N VAL A 142 -4.38 10.51 -6.41
CA VAL A 142 -2.94 10.77 -6.42
C VAL A 142 -2.60 11.89 -5.44
N VAL A 143 -1.50 11.73 -4.71
CA VAL A 143 -0.95 12.80 -3.87
C VAL A 143 -0.07 13.68 -4.74
N ARG A 144 -0.42 14.96 -4.89
CA ARG A 144 0.40 15.90 -5.64
C ARG A 144 1.62 16.33 -4.82
N LEU A 145 2.83 16.16 -5.37
CA LEU A 145 4.06 16.66 -4.74
C LEU A 145 4.05 18.20 -4.72
N LEU A 146 4.47 18.78 -3.60
CA LEU A 146 4.55 20.22 -3.39
C LEU A 146 6.02 20.65 -3.33
N ILE A 147 6.34 21.76 -4.00
CA ILE A 147 7.63 22.43 -3.89
C ILE A 147 7.51 23.48 -2.79
N LEU A 148 8.28 23.32 -1.72
CA LEU A 148 8.27 24.21 -0.56
C LEU A 148 9.68 24.74 -0.29
N PRO A 149 9.82 25.99 0.21
CA PRO A 149 11.11 26.50 0.64
C PRO A 149 11.63 25.72 1.85
N LYS A 150 12.96 25.55 1.94
CA LYS A 150 13.61 24.89 3.07
C LYS A 150 13.29 25.65 4.37
N ARG A 151 12.78 24.95 5.38
CA ARG A 151 12.33 25.56 6.65
C ARG A 151 13.44 25.85 7.65
N ASN A 152 14.57 25.13 7.56
CA ASN A 152 15.72 25.28 8.46
C ASN A 152 16.89 25.88 7.67
N TYR A 153 17.15 27.16 7.92
CA TYR A 153 18.37 27.86 7.49
C TYR A 153 19.44 27.74 8.57
#